data_AF-A0A8C2H6P7-F1
#
_entry.id   AF-A0A8C2H6P7-F1
#
_cell.length_a   1.000
_cell.length_b   1.000
_cell.length_c   1.000
_cell.angle_alpha   90.00
_cell.angle_beta   90.00
_cell.angle_gamma   90.00
#
_symmetry.space_group_name_H-M   'P 1'
#
loop_
_entity.id
_entity.type
_entity.pdbx_description
1 polymer ?
#
loop_
_entity_poly.entity_id
_entity_poly.type
_entity_poly.pdbx_seq_one_letter_code
_entity_poly.pdbx_strand_id
1 'polypeptide(L)'
;LSEVQLHMIFKTVQRLLRGEPGKNVQLTESEIRGLCLKSREIFLSQPILLELEAPLKICGDVHGQYYDLLRLFEYGGFPPESNYLFLGDYVDRGKQSLETICLLLAYKVKYPENFFLLRGNHECASINRIYGFYDECKRRYNIKLWKTFTDCFNCLPVAAIVDEKIFCCHGGLSPDLQSMEQVRRVMRPTDVPDQGLLCDLLWADPDKDVLGWGENDRGVSFTFGADVVAKFLHKHDMDLICRAHQVVEDGYEFFAKRQLVTLFSAPNYCGEFDNAGAMMSVDETLMCSFQILKPADKKLYYGGGGGMGSGRPVTPPRNSAKGGKAKK
;
A
#
# COMPACT_ATOMS: atom_id res chain seq x y z
N LEU A 1 16.57 5.20 20.54
CA LEU A 1 15.40 6.01 20.99
C LEU A 1 15.60 6.30 22.47
N SER A 2 15.21 7.47 22.99
CA SER A 2 15.20 7.65 24.45
C SER A 2 14.08 6.81 25.06
N GLU A 3 14.23 6.42 26.33
CA GLU A 3 13.24 5.62 27.06
C GLU A 3 11.85 6.29 27.09
N VAL A 4 11.83 7.62 27.21
CA VAL A 4 10.61 8.44 27.15
C VAL A 4 9.90 8.34 25.80
N GLN A 5 10.66 8.36 24.69
CA GLN A 5 10.10 8.24 23.34
C GLN A 5 9.51 6.84 23.11
N LEU A 6 10.21 5.78 23.55
CA LEU A 6 9.72 4.40 23.48
C LEU A 6 8.42 4.22 24.26
N HIS A 7 8.33 4.78 25.47
CA HIS A 7 7.13 4.75 26.28
C HIS A 7 5.93 5.45 25.61
N MET A 8 6.19 6.60 24.97
CA MET A 8 5.16 7.33 24.22
C MET A 8 4.65 6.50 23.03
N ILE A 9 5.55 5.89 22.25
CA ILE A 9 5.20 5.04 21.11
C ILE A 9 4.39 3.83 21.60
N PHE A 10 4.80 3.19 22.68
CA PHE A 10 4.08 2.07 23.27
C PHE A 10 2.64 2.44 23.66
N LYS A 11 2.45 3.57 24.35
CA LYS A 11 1.11 4.07 24.68
C LYS A 11 0.27 4.40 23.46
N THR A 12 0.89 4.92 22.40
CA THR A 12 0.21 5.21 21.13
C THR A 12 -0.26 3.92 20.44
N VAL A 13 0.60 2.90 20.34
CA VAL A 13 0.21 1.58 19.82
C VAL A 13 -0.94 1.00 20.64
N GLN A 14 -0.85 1.00 21.98
CA GLN A 14 -1.93 0.46 22.82
C GLN A 14 -3.27 1.19 22.65
N ARG A 15 -3.26 2.53 22.48
CA ARG A 15 -4.49 3.29 22.22
C ARG A 15 -5.08 2.97 20.86
N LEU A 16 -4.23 2.86 19.84
CA LEU A 16 -4.65 2.51 18.49
C LEU A 16 -5.26 1.09 18.49
N LEU A 17 -4.58 0.09 19.05
CA LEU A 17 -5.07 -1.29 19.09
C LEU A 17 -6.40 -1.49 19.85
N ARG A 18 -6.82 -0.52 20.67
CA ARG A 18 -8.13 -0.52 21.35
C ARG A 18 -9.21 0.24 20.58
N GLY A 19 -8.94 0.67 19.35
CA GLY A 19 -9.88 1.36 18.49
C GLY A 19 -11.06 0.45 18.13
N GLU A 20 -12.26 1.01 18.19
CA GLU A 20 -13.49 0.33 17.77
C GLU A 20 -13.86 0.72 16.33
N PRO A 21 -14.60 -0.12 15.58
CA PRO A 21 -15.07 0.20 14.24
C PRO A 21 -15.74 1.58 14.18
N GLY A 22 -15.24 2.46 13.30
CA GLY A 22 -15.82 3.79 13.09
C GLY A 22 -15.62 4.79 14.22
N LYS A 23 -14.94 4.41 15.32
CA LYS A 23 -14.56 5.34 16.39
C LYS A 23 -13.13 5.83 16.17
N ASN A 24 -12.97 7.14 16.18
CA ASN A 24 -11.66 7.77 16.08
C ASN A 24 -10.84 7.54 17.35
N VAL A 25 -9.54 7.34 17.18
CA VAL A 25 -8.58 7.27 18.29
C VAL A 25 -8.02 8.67 18.51
N GLN A 26 -8.07 9.14 19.75
CA GLN A 26 -7.61 10.48 20.12
C GLN A 26 -6.09 10.50 20.30
N LEU A 27 -5.38 10.93 19.26
CA LEU A 27 -3.96 11.27 19.30
C LEU A 27 -3.80 12.79 19.26
N THR A 28 -2.86 13.33 20.02
CA THR A 28 -2.52 14.76 19.96
C THR A 28 -1.69 15.05 18.70
N GLU A 29 -1.76 16.28 18.19
CA GLU A 29 -0.94 16.70 17.05
C GLU A 29 0.57 16.47 17.31
N SER A 30 1.04 16.72 18.54
CA SER A 30 2.44 16.51 18.92
C SER A 30 2.85 15.05 18.80
N GLU A 31 2.00 14.11 19.22
CA GLU A 31 2.25 12.68 19.10
C GLU A 31 2.36 12.25 17.64
N ILE A 32 1.43 12.70 16.79
CA ILE A 32 1.44 12.38 15.36
C ILE A 32 2.66 12.96 14.66
N ARG A 33 3.01 14.23 14.96
CA ARG A 33 4.24 14.86 14.42
C ARG A 33 5.48 14.10 14.89
N GLY A 34 5.52 13.67 16.15
CA GLY A 34 6.60 12.84 16.69
C GLY A 34 6.75 11.51 15.94
N LEU A 35 5.65 10.83 15.64
CA LEU A 35 5.66 9.61 14.82
C LEU A 35 6.25 9.90 13.43
N CYS A 36 5.74 10.90 12.72
CA CYS A 36 6.19 11.25 11.37
C CYS A 36 7.68 11.58 11.33
N LEU A 37 8.17 12.41 12.26
CA LEU A 37 9.57 12.81 12.30
C LEU A 37 10.48 11.61 12.58
N LYS A 38 10.08 10.75 13.52
CA LYS A 38 10.90 9.60 13.90
C LYS A 38 10.89 8.50 12.83
N SER A 39 9.74 8.22 12.22
CA SER A 39 9.68 7.26 11.11
C SER A 39 10.46 7.77 9.90
N ARG A 40 10.39 9.08 9.60
CA ARG A 40 11.18 9.72 8.54
C ARG A 40 12.68 9.52 8.74
N GLU A 41 13.20 9.69 9.95
CA GLU A 41 14.60 9.40 10.27
C GLU A 41 14.97 7.94 9.96
N ILE A 42 14.11 6.99 10.37
CA ILE A 42 14.33 5.56 10.13
C ILE A 42 14.32 5.26 8.63
N PHE A 43 13.33 5.76 7.89
CA PHE A 43 13.26 5.54 6.45
C PHE A 43 14.49 6.08 5.71
N LEU A 44 14.99 7.25 6.10
CA LEU A 44 16.21 7.82 5.52
C LEU A 44 17.49 7.04 5.89
N SER A 45 17.51 6.38 7.05
CA SER A 45 18.63 5.52 7.46
C SER A 45 18.64 4.16 6.77
N GLN A 46 17.48 3.66 6.35
CA GLN A 46 17.35 2.40 5.62
C GLN A 46 17.45 2.65 4.11
N PRO A 47 17.88 1.66 3.30
CA PRO A 47 17.92 1.78 1.83
C PRO A 47 16.55 2.12 1.22
N ILE A 48 16.53 2.76 0.04
CA ILE A 48 15.29 3.00 -0.70
C ILE A 48 14.77 1.75 -1.42
N LEU A 49 15.70 0.87 -1.81
CA LEU A 49 15.45 -0.50 -2.23
C LEU A 49 15.80 -1.40 -1.03
N LEU A 50 14.80 -1.89 -0.33
CA LEU A 50 15.00 -2.75 0.83
C LEU A 50 15.48 -4.13 0.40
N GLU A 51 16.34 -4.75 1.20
CA GLU A 51 16.73 -6.15 1.06
C GLU A 51 16.29 -6.85 2.35
N LEU A 52 15.37 -7.79 2.21
CA LEU A 52 14.61 -8.41 3.31
C LEU A 52 14.74 -9.92 3.25
N GLU A 53 14.52 -10.58 4.38
CA GLU A 53 14.58 -12.03 4.52
C GLU A 53 13.22 -12.56 4.99
N ALA A 54 12.86 -13.76 4.54
CA ALA A 54 11.74 -14.53 5.09
C ALA A 54 12.08 -15.07 6.50
N PRO A 55 11.08 -15.38 7.35
CA PRO A 55 9.64 -15.36 7.08
C PRO A 55 9.06 -13.94 7.08
N LEU A 56 8.13 -13.67 6.16
CA LEU A 56 7.56 -12.33 5.94
C LEU A 56 6.10 -12.41 5.50
N LYS A 57 5.26 -11.51 6.03
CA LYS A 57 3.88 -11.31 5.57
C LYS A 57 3.79 -10.04 4.73
N ILE A 58 3.37 -10.18 3.47
CA ILE A 58 3.26 -9.08 2.51
C ILE A 58 1.79 -8.68 2.36
N CYS A 59 1.51 -7.39 2.48
CA CYS A 59 0.17 -6.81 2.42
C CYS A 59 0.10 -5.72 1.35
N GLY A 60 -1.02 -5.68 0.62
CA GLY A 60 -1.31 -4.64 -0.38
C GLY A 60 -1.98 -3.41 0.25
N ASP A 61 -2.81 -2.76 -0.55
CA ASP A 61 -3.50 -1.51 -0.23
C ASP A 61 -4.41 -1.64 1.00
N VAL A 62 -4.47 -0.58 1.82
CA VAL A 62 -5.30 -0.51 3.03
C VAL A 62 -6.29 0.65 2.98
N HIS A 63 -5.91 1.78 2.37
CA HIS A 63 -6.77 2.95 2.11
C HIS A 63 -7.64 3.37 3.29
N GLY A 64 -7.04 3.60 4.46
CA GLY A 64 -7.75 4.08 5.64
C GLY A 64 -8.85 3.15 6.19
N GLN A 65 -8.91 1.88 5.76
CA GLN A 65 -9.78 0.86 6.35
C GLN A 65 -9.19 0.31 7.66
N TYR A 66 -9.11 1.20 8.64
CA TYR A 66 -8.39 0.97 9.90
C TYR A 66 -8.82 -0.30 10.63
N TYR A 67 -10.12 -0.59 10.69
CA TYR A 67 -10.61 -1.79 11.37
C TYR A 67 -10.24 -3.08 10.63
N ASP A 68 -10.21 -3.06 9.30
CA ASP A 68 -9.74 -4.19 8.51
C ASP A 68 -8.24 -4.40 8.66
N LEU A 69 -7.46 -3.34 8.85
CA LEU A 69 -6.04 -3.44 9.23
C LEU A 69 -5.88 -4.14 10.59
N LEU A 70 -6.72 -3.82 11.59
CA LEU A 70 -6.68 -4.52 12.88
C LEU A 70 -7.04 -6.01 12.71
N ARG A 71 -8.08 -6.34 11.95
CA ARG A 71 -8.45 -7.73 11.62
C ARG A 71 -7.32 -8.47 10.88
N LEU A 72 -6.61 -7.79 9.98
CA LEU A 72 -5.45 -8.34 9.28
C LEU A 72 -4.35 -8.71 10.27
N PHE A 73 -4.05 -7.86 11.27
CA PHE A 73 -3.09 -8.21 12.33
C PHE A 73 -3.61 -9.30 13.30
N GLU A 74 -4.90 -9.34 13.60
CA GLU A 74 -5.50 -10.43 14.39
C GLU A 74 -5.33 -11.78 13.69
N TYR A 75 -5.42 -11.80 12.35
CA TYR A 75 -5.32 -13.02 11.56
C TYR A 75 -3.88 -13.40 11.20
N GLY A 76 -3.02 -12.40 10.99
CA GLY A 76 -1.61 -12.55 10.63
C GLY A 76 -0.65 -12.55 11.82
N GLY A 77 -1.10 -12.30 13.05
CA GLY A 77 -0.24 -12.09 14.22
C GLY A 77 0.25 -10.65 14.33
N PHE A 78 0.15 -10.06 15.52
CA PHE A 78 0.55 -8.67 15.74
C PHE A 78 2.08 -8.53 15.77
N PRO A 79 2.67 -7.44 15.23
CA PRO A 79 4.10 -7.21 15.39
C PRO A 79 4.54 -7.20 16.87
N PRO A 80 5.63 -7.90 17.25
CA PRO A 80 6.63 -8.53 16.40
C PRO A 80 6.44 -10.05 16.21
N GLU A 81 5.26 -10.61 16.47
CA GLU A 81 4.97 -12.04 16.27
C GLU A 81 5.17 -12.48 14.81
N SER A 82 4.93 -11.56 13.88
CA SER A 82 5.22 -11.74 12.45
C SER A 82 5.94 -10.52 11.89
N ASN A 83 6.83 -10.75 10.93
CA ASN A 83 7.45 -9.69 10.15
C ASN A 83 6.48 -9.24 9.04
N TYR A 84 6.45 -7.94 8.74
CA TYR A 84 5.54 -7.37 7.75
C TYR A 84 6.23 -6.50 6.72
N LEU A 85 5.80 -6.62 5.47
CA LEU A 85 6.04 -5.67 4.40
C LEU A 85 4.69 -5.20 3.84
N PHE A 86 4.41 -3.90 3.92
CA PHE A 86 3.26 -3.32 3.21
C PHE A 86 3.71 -2.65 1.92
N LEU A 87 2.89 -2.79 0.88
CA LEU A 87 3.20 -2.35 -0.48
C LEU A 87 2.72 -0.93 -0.80
N GLY A 88 2.25 -0.14 0.18
CA GLY A 88 1.78 1.23 -0.04
C GLY A 88 0.27 1.39 0.07
N ASP A 89 -0.22 2.59 -0.29
CA ASP A 89 -1.63 2.98 -0.33
C ASP A 89 -2.32 2.79 1.03
N TYR A 90 -1.77 3.50 2.01
CA TYR A 90 -2.24 3.49 3.41
C TYR A 90 -3.40 4.45 3.63
N VAL A 91 -3.39 5.57 2.92
CA VAL A 91 -4.30 6.70 3.12
C VAL A 91 -5.29 6.85 1.96
N ASP A 92 -6.15 7.87 2.08
CA ASP A 92 -7.24 8.18 1.16
C ASP A 92 -8.38 7.16 1.13
N ARG A 93 -9.51 7.59 0.55
CA ARG A 93 -10.75 6.85 0.23
C ARG A 93 -11.51 6.26 1.43
N GLY A 94 -10.83 5.62 2.39
CA GLY A 94 -11.41 5.14 3.63
C GLY A 94 -11.69 6.25 4.64
N LYS A 95 -12.24 5.84 5.79
CA LYS A 95 -12.77 6.77 6.81
C LYS A 95 -11.76 7.16 7.89
N GLN A 96 -10.69 6.38 8.05
CA GLN A 96 -9.77 6.47 9.18
C GLN A 96 -8.31 6.33 8.70
N SER A 97 -7.91 7.15 7.73
CA SER A 97 -6.55 7.15 7.20
C SER A 97 -5.54 7.58 8.26
N LEU A 98 -5.90 8.52 9.15
CA LEU A 98 -5.00 8.96 10.23
C LEU A 98 -4.65 7.83 11.20
N GLU A 99 -5.64 7.07 11.69
CA GLU A 99 -5.39 5.92 12.56
C GLU A 99 -4.56 4.84 11.86
N THR A 100 -4.89 4.56 10.60
CA THR A 100 -4.20 3.58 9.76
C THR A 100 -2.71 3.92 9.66
N ILE A 101 -2.37 5.11 9.15
CA ILE A 101 -0.98 5.48 8.99
C ILE A 101 -0.27 5.67 10.34
N CYS A 102 -0.93 6.20 11.36
CA CYS A 102 -0.31 6.34 12.68
C CYS A 102 0.06 4.98 13.30
N LEU A 103 -0.77 3.95 13.13
CA LEU A 103 -0.46 2.60 13.62
C LEU A 103 0.73 2.01 12.87
N LEU A 104 0.74 2.11 11.54
CA LEU A 104 1.83 1.62 10.70
C LEU A 104 3.16 2.32 11.03
N LEU A 105 3.16 3.65 11.16
CA LEU A 105 4.35 4.40 11.56
C LEU A 105 4.79 4.07 12.99
N ALA A 106 3.86 3.89 13.92
CA ALA A 106 4.19 3.50 15.28
C ALA A 106 4.86 2.11 15.33
N TYR A 107 4.37 1.14 14.54
CA TYR A 107 5.03 -0.16 14.38
C TYR A 107 6.38 -0.04 13.70
N LYS A 108 6.52 0.80 12.66
CA LYS A 108 7.83 1.04 12.03
C LYS A 108 8.85 1.59 13.02
N VAL A 109 8.45 2.52 13.88
CA VAL A 109 9.35 3.08 14.89
C VAL A 109 9.68 2.06 15.99
N LYS A 110 8.71 1.22 16.37
CA LYS A 110 8.88 0.23 17.44
C LYS A 110 9.70 -1.00 16.99
N TYR A 111 9.53 -1.42 15.75
CA TYR A 111 10.11 -2.63 15.16
C TYR A 111 10.76 -2.32 13.79
N PRO A 112 11.79 -1.46 13.74
CA PRO A 112 12.35 -0.97 12.48
C PRO A 112 12.91 -2.07 11.56
N GLU A 113 13.31 -3.21 12.13
CA GLU A 113 13.91 -4.35 11.43
C GLU A 113 12.94 -5.52 11.22
N ASN A 114 11.66 -5.39 11.62
CA ASN A 114 10.63 -6.43 11.45
C ASN A 114 9.36 -5.89 10.77
N PHE A 115 9.29 -4.58 10.54
CA PHE A 115 8.11 -3.91 9.99
C PHE A 115 8.53 -2.91 8.92
N PHE A 116 8.07 -3.13 7.69
CA PHE A 116 8.50 -2.41 6.50
C PHE A 116 7.30 -1.84 5.75
N LEU A 117 7.46 -0.63 5.23
CA LEU A 117 6.42 0.14 4.55
C LEU A 117 7.01 0.69 3.26
N LEU A 118 6.52 0.24 2.11
CA LEU A 118 6.84 0.83 0.82
C LEU A 118 5.97 2.05 0.53
N ARG A 119 6.30 2.79 -0.52
CA ARG A 119 5.53 3.93 -0.99
C ARG A 119 4.51 3.48 -2.04
N GLY A 120 3.23 3.77 -1.81
CA GLY A 120 2.20 3.70 -2.84
C GLY A 120 2.01 5.02 -3.56
N ASN A 121 1.17 5.04 -4.60
CA ASN A 121 0.91 6.27 -5.35
C ASN A 121 0.06 7.27 -4.56
N HIS A 122 -0.66 6.83 -3.52
CA HIS A 122 -1.39 7.71 -2.61
C HIS A 122 -0.50 8.39 -1.55
N GLU A 123 0.74 7.92 -1.36
CA GLU A 123 1.73 8.57 -0.49
C GLU A 123 2.47 9.72 -1.21
N CYS A 124 1.76 10.55 -1.96
CA CYS A 124 2.26 11.80 -2.55
C CYS A 124 1.25 12.95 -2.43
N ALA A 125 1.75 14.18 -2.45
CA ALA A 125 0.94 15.35 -2.14
C ALA A 125 -0.18 15.59 -3.17
N SER A 126 0.08 15.34 -4.45
CA SER A 126 -0.89 15.61 -5.53
C SER A 126 -2.12 14.71 -5.42
N ILE A 127 -1.94 13.43 -5.08
CA ILE A 127 -3.01 12.44 -4.98
C ILE A 127 -3.78 12.59 -3.66
N ASN A 128 -3.09 12.57 -2.52
CA ASN A 128 -3.78 12.61 -1.23
C ASN A 128 -4.33 13.99 -0.84
N ARG A 129 -4.07 15.00 -1.68
CA ARG A 129 -4.76 16.29 -1.63
C ARG A 129 -6.23 16.20 -2.04
N ILE A 130 -6.58 15.27 -2.92
CA ILE A 130 -7.90 15.19 -3.58
C ILE A 130 -8.70 13.94 -3.21
N TYR A 131 -8.05 12.85 -2.78
CA TYR A 131 -8.73 11.58 -2.48
C TYR A 131 -9.05 11.33 -1.00
N GLY A 132 -8.84 12.33 -0.13
CA GLY A 132 -9.47 12.39 1.19
C GLY A 132 -8.54 12.69 2.37
N PHE A 133 -7.26 12.32 2.31
CA PHE A 133 -6.36 12.41 3.46
C PHE A 133 -6.07 13.86 3.88
N TYR A 134 -5.90 14.76 2.92
CA TYR A 134 -5.78 16.20 3.20
C TYR A 134 -7.00 16.72 3.95
N ASP A 135 -8.20 16.38 3.49
CA ASP A 135 -9.44 16.86 4.11
C ASP A 135 -9.65 16.23 5.49
N GLU A 136 -9.25 14.96 5.68
CA GLU A 136 -9.23 14.31 7.00
C GLU A 136 -8.28 15.05 7.96
N CYS A 137 -7.04 15.32 7.54
CA CYS A 137 -6.06 16.07 8.33
C CYS A 137 -6.56 17.48 8.67
N LYS A 138 -7.09 18.21 7.69
CA LYS A 138 -7.60 19.57 7.87
C LYS A 138 -8.78 19.62 8.82
N ARG A 139 -9.69 18.64 8.73
CA ARG A 139 -10.90 18.57 9.57
C ARG A 139 -10.59 18.19 11.01
N ARG A 140 -9.68 17.24 11.23
CA ARG A 140 -9.37 16.70 12.56
C ARG A 140 -8.25 17.42 13.28
N TYR A 141 -7.35 18.06 12.53
CA TYR A 141 -6.18 18.76 13.04
C TYR A 141 -5.99 20.06 12.26
N ASN A 142 -5.01 20.10 11.34
CA ASN A 142 -4.71 21.26 10.54
C ASN A 142 -3.91 20.88 9.27
N ILE A 143 -3.74 21.84 8.37
CA ILE A 143 -3.00 21.66 7.10
C ILE A 143 -1.50 21.43 7.33
N LYS A 144 -0.93 21.96 8.43
CA LYS A 144 0.49 21.79 8.75
C LYS A 144 0.80 20.33 9.10
N LEU A 145 -0.14 19.62 9.72
CA LEU A 145 -0.02 18.19 9.98
C LEU A 145 0.01 17.38 8.68
N TRP A 146 -0.87 17.68 7.71
CA TRP A 146 -0.83 17.05 6.39
C TRP A 146 0.54 17.24 5.71
N LYS A 147 1.10 18.46 5.72
CA LYS A 147 2.45 18.71 5.20
C LYS A 147 3.52 17.88 5.92
N THR A 148 3.37 17.69 7.23
CA THR A 148 4.29 16.84 8.01
C THR A 148 4.21 15.37 7.57
N PHE A 149 3.02 14.87 7.24
CA PHE A 149 2.87 13.54 6.63
C PHE A 149 3.49 13.47 5.25
N THR A 150 3.26 14.47 4.39
CA THR A 150 3.90 14.57 3.07
C THR A 150 5.42 14.48 3.17
N ASP A 151 6.04 15.22 4.10
CA ASP A 151 7.48 15.18 4.34
C ASP A 151 7.98 13.79 4.77
N CYS A 152 7.14 13.03 5.50
CA CYS A 152 7.42 11.66 5.88
C CYS A 152 7.27 10.70 4.68
N PHE A 153 6.20 10.84 3.90
CA PHE A 153 5.92 10.02 2.72
C PHE A 153 6.99 10.15 1.65
N ASN A 154 7.52 11.37 1.46
CA ASN A 154 8.64 11.64 0.56
C ASN A 154 9.93 10.87 0.91
N CYS A 155 10.00 10.26 2.10
CA CYS A 155 11.12 9.45 2.55
C CYS A 155 10.86 7.94 2.51
N LEU A 156 9.67 7.47 2.13
CA LEU A 156 9.40 6.03 2.08
C LEU A 156 10.29 5.31 1.04
N PRO A 157 10.74 4.07 1.32
CA PRO A 157 11.34 3.20 0.31
C PRO A 157 10.32 2.84 -0.77
N VAL A 158 10.78 2.51 -1.97
CA VAL A 158 9.92 2.38 -3.16
C VAL A 158 9.81 0.94 -3.66
N ALA A 159 10.75 0.09 -3.27
CA ALA A 159 10.76 -1.32 -3.59
C ALA A 159 11.47 -2.13 -2.50
N ALA A 160 11.23 -3.43 -2.48
CA ALA A 160 11.97 -4.40 -1.68
C ALA A 160 12.32 -5.63 -2.51
N ILE A 161 13.38 -6.33 -2.13
CA ILE A 161 13.71 -7.66 -2.63
C ILE A 161 13.73 -8.60 -1.42
N VAL A 162 12.93 -9.67 -1.47
CA VAL A 162 12.87 -10.70 -0.41
C VAL A 162 13.68 -11.91 -0.85
N ASP A 163 14.68 -12.29 -0.05
CA ASP A 163 15.60 -13.41 -0.27
C ASP A 163 16.16 -13.47 -1.70
N GLU A 164 16.49 -12.31 -2.27
CA GLU A 164 17.00 -12.15 -3.65
C GLU A 164 16.04 -12.63 -4.77
N LYS A 165 14.87 -13.20 -4.44
CA LYS A 165 13.98 -13.90 -5.38
C LYS A 165 12.64 -13.23 -5.61
N ILE A 166 12.14 -12.41 -4.68
CA ILE A 166 10.83 -11.75 -4.82
C ILE A 166 11.00 -10.24 -4.89
N PHE A 167 10.76 -9.65 -6.07
CA PHE A 167 10.74 -8.19 -6.23
C PHE A 167 9.37 -7.62 -5.82
N CYS A 168 9.38 -6.69 -4.89
CA CYS A 168 8.18 -6.07 -4.33
C CYS A 168 8.14 -4.58 -4.65
N CYS A 169 7.03 -4.08 -5.18
CA CYS A 169 6.76 -2.65 -5.37
C CYS A 169 5.24 -2.40 -5.34
N HIS A 170 4.81 -1.14 -5.34
CA HIS A 170 3.38 -0.84 -5.33
C HIS A 170 2.75 -1.05 -6.71
N GLY A 171 3.24 -0.30 -7.71
CA GLY A 171 2.76 -0.32 -9.07
C GLY A 171 3.32 -1.52 -9.83
N GLY A 172 4.39 -1.33 -10.59
CA GLY A 172 4.93 -2.42 -11.38
C GLY A 172 6.26 -2.08 -12.00
N LEU A 173 6.54 -2.69 -13.15
CA LEU A 173 7.79 -2.48 -13.85
C LEU A 173 7.83 -1.14 -14.58
N SER A 174 9.04 -0.70 -14.91
CA SER A 174 9.28 0.49 -15.74
C SER A 174 10.10 0.13 -16.98
N PRO A 175 9.84 0.73 -18.16
CA PRO A 175 10.74 0.61 -19.31
C PRO A 175 12.13 1.20 -19.01
N ASP A 176 12.22 2.14 -18.06
CA ASP A 176 13.46 2.75 -17.62
C ASP A 176 14.24 1.87 -16.63
N LEU A 177 13.62 0.83 -16.06
CA LEU A 177 14.27 -0.05 -15.09
C LEU A 177 15.16 -1.09 -15.78
N GLN A 178 16.44 -0.77 -15.88
CA GLN A 178 17.46 -1.64 -16.47
C GLN A 178 18.40 -2.26 -15.42
N SER A 179 18.56 -1.62 -14.27
CA SER A 179 19.37 -2.10 -13.15
C SER A 179 18.77 -1.65 -11.82
N MET A 180 18.87 -2.49 -10.79
CA MET A 180 18.46 -2.14 -9.43
C MET A 180 19.23 -0.94 -8.88
N GLU A 181 20.42 -0.65 -9.40
CA GLU A 181 21.18 0.57 -9.08
C GLU A 181 20.41 1.85 -9.41
N GLN A 182 19.53 1.83 -10.43
CA GLN A 182 18.71 2.99 -10.75
C GLN A 182 17.71 3.28 -9.63
N VAL A 183 17.14 2.24 -9.01
CA VAL A 183 16.27 2.38 -7.83
C VAL A 183 17.09 2.87 -6.64
N ARG A 184 18.26 2.28 -6.37
CA ARG A 184 19.14 2.66 -5.25
C ARG A 184 19.61 4.12 -5.30
N ARG A 185 19.75 4.70 -6.50
CA ARG A 185 20.19 6.08 -6.72
C ARG A 185 19.08 7.13 -6.58
N VAL A 186 17.82 6.74 -6.43
CA VAL A 186 16.74 7.69 -6.18
C VAL A 186 16.97 8.35 -4.80
N MET A 187 17.20 9.65 -4.82
CA MET A 187 17.47 10.43 -3.61
C MET A 187 16.17 10.73 -2.85
N ARG A 188 16.23 10.67 -1.51
CA ARG A 188 15.12 11.04 -0.63
C ARG A 188 15.52 12.20 0.28
N PRO A 189 14.58 13.09 0.65
CA PRO A 189 13.17 13.12 0.28
C PRO A 189 12.94 13.49 -1.19
N THR A 190 11.95 12.88 -1.85
CA THR A 190 11.51 13.25 -3.21
C THR A 190 10.00 13.18 -3.32
N ASP A 191 9.41 14.03 -4.17
CA ASP A 191 8.02 13.84 -4.60
C ASP A 191 7.96 12.76 -5.70
N VAL A 192 6.75 12.29 -6.03
CA VAL A 192 6.52 11.37 -7.15
C VAL A 192 6.37 12.18 -8.44
N PRO A 193 7.23 11.97 -9.45
CA PRO A 193 7.11 12.67 -10.74
C PRO A 193 5.87 12.17 -11.51
N ASP A 194 5.48 12.92 -12.53
CA ASP A 194 4.40 12.56 -13.45
C ASP A 194 4.78 11.45 -14.45
N GLN A 195 6.09 11.22 -14.68
CA GLN A 195 6.61 10.17 -15.56
C GLN A 195 7.99 9.65 -15.11
N GLY A 196 8.42 8.53 -15.72
CA GLY A 196 9.72 7.91 -15.51
C GLY A 196 9.76 6.92 -14.35
N LEU A 197 10.94 6.34 -14.10
CA LEU A 197 11.14 5.21 -13.18
C LEU A 197 10.32 5.25 -11.87
N LEU A 198 10.37 6.35 -11.11
CA LEU A 198 9.67 6.43 -9.83
C LEU A 198 8.14 6.51 -10.00
N CYS A 199 7.66 7.17 -11.05
CA CYS A 199 6.24 7.15 -11.39
C CYS A 199 5.81 5.71 -11.71
N ASP A 200 6.56 5.04 -12.57
CA ASP A 200 6.20 3.72 -13.08
C ASP A 200 6.17 2.64 -11.98
N LEU A 201 7.16 2.66 -11.06
CA LEU A 201 7.20 1.76 -9.90
C LEU A 201 5.98 1.89 -8.98
N LEU A 202 5.26 3.01 -9.04
CA LEU A 202 4.08 3.30 -8.22
C LEU A 202 2.77 3.24 -9.03
N TRP A 203 2.81 3.25 -10.36
CA TRP A 203 1.60 3.40 -11.19
C TRP A 203 1.41 2.35 -12.29
N ALA A 204 2.46 1.63 -12.69
CA ALA A 204 2.36 0.69 -13.81
C ALA A 204 1.49 -0.53 -13.45
N ASP A 205 0.77 -1.06 -14.43
CA ASP A 205 -0.13 -2.20 -14.27
C ASP A 205 0.21 -3.36 -15.23
N PRO A 206 0.10 -4.63 -14.78
CA PRO A 206 0.17 -5.77 -15.70
C PRO A 206 -1.09 -5.82 -16.58
N ASP A 207 -0.92 -6.18 -17.86
CA ASP A 207 -2.03 -6.41 -18.79
C ASP A 207 -1.77 -7.66 -19.65
N LYS A 208 -2.76 -8.56 -19.69
CA LYS A 208 -2.69 -9.83 -20.43
C LYS A 208 -2.86 -9.66 -21.94
N ASP A 209 -3.50 -8.57 -22.35
CA ASP A 209 -3.82 -8.29 -23.75
C ASP A 209 -2.72 -7.45 -24.43
N VAL A 210 -1.67 -7.10 -23.68
CA VAL A 210 -0.51 -6.31 -24.13
C VAL A 210 0.71 -7.19 -24.33
N LEU A 211 1.44 -6.94 -25.42
CA LEU A 211 2.77 -7.48 -25.69
C LEU A 211 3.80 -6.35 -25.57
N GLY A 212 4.78 -6.49 -24.68
CA GLY A 212 5.69 -5.39 -24.35
C GLY A 212 5.04 -4.35 -23.44
N TRP A 213 5.08 -3.09 -23.84
CA TRP A 213 4.54 -1.94 -23.09
C TRP A 213 3.31 -1.36 -23.81
N GLY A 214 2.30 -0.95 -23.05
CA GLY A 214 1.07 -0.35 -23.57
C GLY A 214 0.70 0.94 -22.83
N GLU A 215 -0.31 1.63 -23.36
CA GLU A 215 -0.91 2.77 -22.67
C GLU A 215 -1.69 2.30 -21.44
N ASN A 216 -1.65 3.10 -20.37
CA ASN A 216 -2.39 2.84 -19.15
C ASN A 216 -3.69 3.66 -19.11
N ASP A 217 -4.82 2.98 -18.93
CA ASP A 217 -6.17 3.59 -18.82
C ASP A 217 -6.27 4.62 -17.68
N ARG A 218 -5.34 4.61 -16.72
CA ARG A 218 -5.24 5.60 -15.64
C ARG A 218 -4.74 6.97 -16.14
N GLY A 219 -4.23 7.06 -17.37
CA GLY A 219 -3.65 8.28 -17.93
C GLY A 219 -2.28 8.64 -17.36
N VAL A 220 -1.61 7.69 -16.71
CA VAL A 220 -0.27 7.84 -16.10
C VAL A 220 0.47 6.51 -16.17
N SER A 221 1.79 6.55 -16.39
CA SER A 221 2.63 5.35 -16.55
C SER A 221 2.15 4.45 -17.72
N PHE A 222 2.48 3.17 -17.66
CA PHE A 222 2.31 2.18 -18.70
C PHE A 222 1.56 0.94 -18.19
N THR A 223 1.04 0.15 -19.13
CA THR A 223 0.79 -1.27 -18.89
C THR A 223 1.95 -2.11 -19.39
N PHE A 224 2.15 -3.31 -18.83
CA PHE A 224 3.20 -4.24 -19.27
C PHE A 224 2.71 -5.69 -19.39
N GLY A 225 3.17 -6.35 -20.44
CA GLY A 225 2.79 -7.72 -20.79
C GLY A 225 3.54 -8.80 -19.99
N ALA A 226 3.05 -10.04 -20.12
CA ALA A 226 3.69 -11.20 -19.50
C ALA A 226 5.12 -11.46 -20.00
N ASP A 227 5.45 -11.03 -21.24
CA ASP A 227 6.80 -11.14 -21.78
C ASP A 227 7.78 -10.18 -21.09
N VAL A 228 7.32 -9.00 -20.66
CA VAL A 228 8.12 -8.04 -19.88
C VAL A 228 8.45 -8.61 -18.51
N VAL A 229 7.44 -9.20 -17.84
CA VAL A 229 7.62 -9.90 -16.56
C VAL A 229 8.68 -11.00 -16.68
N ALA A 230 8.54 -11.90 -17.66
CA ALA A 230 9.46 -13.01 -17.85
C ALA A 230 10.90 -12.53 -18.14
N LYS A 231 11.05 -11.51 -19.01
CA LYS A 231 12.36 -10.92 -19.33
C LYS A 231 13.02 -10.27 -18.10
N PHE A 232 12.24 -9.54 -17.31
CA PHE A 232 12.72 -8.88 -16.09
C PHE A 232 13.24 -9.90 -15.08
N LEU A 233 12.42 -10.90 -14.76
CA LEU A 233 12.75 -11.95 -13.79
C LEU A 233 14.00 -12.73 -14.21
N HIS A 234 14.06 -13.15 -15.48
CA HIS A 234 15.24 -13.83 -16.02
C HIS A 234 16.50 -12.96 -15.97
N LYS A 235 16.39 -11.66 -16.29
CA LYS A 235 17.54 -10.74 -16.29
C LYS A 235 18.11 -10.51 -14.88
N HIS A 236 17.25 -10.52 -13.86
CA HIS A 236 17.61 -10.21 -12.48
C HIS A 236 17.68 -11.44 -11.57
N ASP A 237 17.57 -12.65 -12.13
CA ASP A 237 17.56 -13.94 -11.40
C ASP A 237 16.54 -14.01 -10.27
N MET A 238 15.32 -13.54 -10.54
CA MET A 238 14.19 -13.51 -9.61
C MET A 238 13.09 -14.47 -10.05
N ASP A 239 12.26 -14.89 -9.10
CA ASP A 239 11.20 -15.88 -9.33
C ASP A 239 9.81 -15.23 -9.40
N LEU A 240 9.60 -14.12 -8.68
CA LEU A 240 8.28 -13.51 -8.50
C LEU A 240 8.35 -11.98 -8.43
N ILE A 241 7.37 -11.33 -9.05
CA ILE A 241 7.01 -9.93 -8.75
C ILE A 241 5.79 -9.94 -7.83
N CYS A 242 5.86 -9.26 -6.69
CA CYS A 242 4.74 -9.06 -5.77
C CYS A 242 4.35 -7.58 -5.76
N ARG A 243 3.09 -7.26 -6.09
CA ARG A 243 2.66 -5.87 -6.27
C ARG A 243 1.26 -5.53 -5.73
N ALA A 244 1.00 -4.23 -5.60
CA ALA A 244 -0.17 -3.50 -5.09
C ALA A 244 -1.38 -3.19 -6.02
N HIS A 245 -2.05 -2.06 -5.73
CA HIS A 245 -2.58 -1.04 -6.66
C HIS A 245 -3.81 -1.37 -7.53
N GLN A 246 -4.12 -2.66 -7.73
CA GLN A 246 -5.31 -3.11 -8.45
C GLN A 246 -6.20 -3.93 -7.52
N VAL A 247 -7.47 -3.53 -7.41
CA VAL A 247 -8.49 -4.31 -6.73
C VAL A 247 -8.69 -5.63 -7.49
N VAL A 248 -8.56 -6.74 -6.78
CA VAL A 248 -8.75 -8.10 -7.30
C VAL A 248 -9.74 -8.86 -6.41
N GLU A 249 -10.55 -9.73 -7.01
CA GLU A 249 -11.74 -10.31 -6.36
C GLU A 249 -11.42 -11.05 -5.05
N ASP A 250 -10.43 -11.93 -5.06
CA ASP A 250 -10.04 -12.73 -3.89
C ASP A 250 -9.00 -12.04 -2.99
N GLY A 251 -8.70 -10.77 -3.24
CA GLY A 251 -7.63 -10.03 -2.57
C GLY A 251 -6.22 -10.40 -3.04
N TYR A 252 -6.07 -11.45 -3.87
CA TYR A 252 -4.87 -11.72 -4.62
C TYR A 252 -5.19 -12.25 -6.03
N GLU A 253 -4.33 -12.00 -7.00
CA GLU A 253 -4.46 -12.55 -8.36
C GLU A 253 -3.08 -12.83 -8.97
N PHE A 254 -2.91 -14.00 -9.59
CA PHE A 254 -1.69 -14.34 -10.31
C PHE A 254 -1.75 -13.90 -11.78
N PHE A 255 -0.61 -13.45 -12.29
CA PHE A 255 -0.37 -13.09 -13.67
C PHE A 255 0.88 -13.81 -14.23
N ALA A 256 1.05 -13.81 -15.55
CA ALA A 256 2.23 -14.32 -16.24
C ALA A 256 2.69 -15.72 -15.76
N LYS A 257 1.79 -16.72 -15.76
CA LYS A 257 2.08 -18.08 -15.27
C LYS A 257 2.59 -18.10 -13.81
N ARG A 258 2.01 -17.26 -12.95
CA ARG A 258 2.35 -17.09 -11.53
C ARG A 258 3.70 -16.43 -11.26
N GLN A 259 4.31 -15.81 -12.27
CA GLN A 259 5.53 -15.02 -12.14
C GLN A 259 5.27 -13.60 -11.60
N LEU A 260 4.01 -13.18 -11.54
CA LEU A 260 3.60 -11.96 -10.85
C LEU A 260 2.35 -12.25 -10.01
N VAL A 261 2.27 -11.65 -8.83
CA VAL A 261 1.07 -11.64 -7.99
C VAL A 261 0.69 -10.21 -7.61
N THR A 262 -0.58 -9.89 -7.81
CA THR A 262 -1.22 -8.68 -7.29
C THR A 262 -1.84 -9.01 -5.94
N LEU A 263 -1.59 -8.19 -4.92
CA LEU A 263 -2.19 -8.24 -3.60
C LEU A 263 -3.04 -7.00 -3.36
N PHE A 264 -4.15 -7.16 -2.67
CA PHE A 264 -5.01 -6.07 -2.25
C PHE A 264 -5.57 -6.41 -0.86
N SER A 265 -5.34 -5.57 0.14
CA SER A 265 -5.62 -5.91 1.54
C SER A 265 -6.85 -5.20 2.12
N ALA A 266 -7.55 -4.38 1.33
CA ALA A 266 -8.78 -3.68 1.73
C ALA A 266 -10.04 -4.43 1.23
N PRO A 267 -10.71 -5.24 2.07
CA PRO A 267 -11.93 -5.94 1.67
C PRO A 267 -13.11 -4.96 1.47
N ASN A 268 -14.03 -5.29 0.57
CA ASN A 268 -15.20 -4.47 0.22
C ASN A 268 -14.80 -3.01 -0.03
N TYR A 269 -13.83 -2.83 -0.93
CA TYR A 269 -13.16 -1.57 -1.14
C TYR A 269 -14.14 -0.44 -1.46
N CYS A 270 -13.99 0.69 -0.76
CA CYS A 270 -14.88 1.85 -0.84
C CYS A 270 -16.38 1.56 -0.56
N GLY A 271 -16.75 0.34 -0.16
CA GLY A 271 -18.15 -0.10 -0.09
C GLY A 271 -18.83 -0.26 -1.45
N GLU A 272 -18.06 -0.30 -2.54
CA GLU A 272 -18.54 -0.38 -3.92
C GLU A 272 -18.18 -1.69 -4.61
N PHE A 273 -17.10 -2.34 -4.14
CA PHE A 273 -16.65 -3.64 -4.60
C PHE A 273 -17.01 -4.70 -3.57
N ASP A 274 -17.21 -5.94 -4.00
CA ASP A 274 -17.43 -7.10 -3.12
C ASP A 274 -16.14 -7.94 -2.93
N ASN A 275 -14.97 -7.35 -3.19
CA ASN A 275 -13.68 -8.04 -3.11
C ASN A 275 -13.31 -8.45 -1.68
N ALA A 276 -12.55 -9.53 -1.54
CA ALA A 276 -11.82 -9.83 -0.33
C ALA A 276 -10.53 -9.01 -0.22
N GLY A 277 -9.96 -8.96 0.98
CA GLY A 277 -8.58 -8.56 1.18
C GLY A 277 -7.69 -9.81 1.32
N ALA A 278 -6.42 -9.75 0.96
CA ALA A 278 -5.48 -10.83 1.23
C ALA A 278 -4.15 -10.32 1.77
N MET A 279 -3.41 -11.25 2.38
CA MET A 279 -2.01 -11.11 2.73
C MET A 279 -1.27 -12.39 2.29
N MET A 280 -0.06 -12.22 1.75
CA MET A 280 0.79 -13.33 1.33
C MET A 280 1.81 -13.62 2.42
N SER A 281 1.85 -14.85 2.93
CA SER A 281 2.92 -15.32 3.82
C SER A 281 4.00 -16.01 2.98
N VAL A 282 5.23 -15.55 3.13
CA VAL A 282 6.45 -16.15 2.57
C VAL A 282 7.17 -16.80 3.76
N ASP A 283 7.37 -18.11 3.71
CA ASP A 283 8.17 -18.81 4.73
C ASP A 283 9.65 -18.87 4.37
N GLU A 284 10.48 -19.41 5.28
CA GLU A 284 11.94 -19.54 5.12
C GLU A 284 12.37 -20.37 3.88
N THR A 285 11.46 -21.14 3.29
CA THR A 285 11.69 -21.91 2.06
C THR A 285 11.19 -21.20 0.80
N LEU A 286 10.80 -19.93 0.93
CA LEU A 286 10.13 -19.11 -0.09
C LEU A 286 8.77 -19.65 -0.54
N MET A 287 8.15 -20.55 0.24
CA MET A 287 6.80 -21.01 -0.07
C MET A 287 5.81 -19.89 0.21
N CYS A 288 5.09 -19.48 -0.83
CA CYS A 288 4.06 -18.45 -0.76
C CYS A 288 2.68 -19.07 -0.49
N SER A 289 2.03 -18.63 0.59
CA SER A 289 0.65 -18.98 0.94
C SER A 289 -0.19 -17.72 1.17
N PHE A 290 -1.52 -17.83 1.04
CA PHE A 290 -2.42 -16.67 1.12
C PHE A 290 -3.41 -16.82 2.26
N GLN A 291 -3.56 -15.75 3.04
CA GLN A 291 -4.58 -15.61 4.06
C GLN A 291 -5.59 -14.57 3.56
N ILE A 292 -6.85 -14.98 3.38
CA ILE A 292 -7.90 -14.14 2.76
C ILE A 292 -8.85 -13.62 3.85
N LEU A 293 -8.97 -12.31 3.92
CA LEU A 293 -9.92 -11.59 4.76
C LEU A 293 -11.18 -11.25 3.95
N LYS A 294 -12.24 -12.03 4.16
CA LYS A 294 -13.54 -11.70 3.56
C LYS A 294 -14.12 -10.41 4.17
N PRO A 295 -14.94 -9.66 3.41
CA PRO A 295 -15.69 -8.52 3.93
C PRO A 295 -16.38 -8.86 5.25
N ALA A 296 -16.24 -8.01 6.25
CA ALA A 296 -16.98 -8.21 7.49
C ALA A 296 -18.47 -7.95 7.26
N ASP A 297 -19.32 -8.75 7.93
CA ASP A 297 -20.77 -8.58 7.85
C ASP A 297 -21.16 -7.15 8.22
N LYS A 298 -22.00 -6.50 7.39
CA LYS A 298 -22.43 -5.09 7.54
C LYS A 298 -22.96 -4.74 8.93
N LYS A 299 -23.42 -5.74 9.71
CA LYS A 299 -23.89 -5.57 11.09
C LYS A 299 -22.79 -5.12 12.06
N LEU A 300 -21.52 -5.41 11.80
CA LEU A 300 -20.40 -5.02 12.65
C LEU A 300 -20.03 -3.53 12.53
N TYR A 301 -20.33 -2.88 11.40
CA TYR A 301 -19.99 -1.46 11.16
C TYR A 301 -21.13 -0.48 11.45
N TYR A 302 -22.39 -0.93 11.44
CA TYR A 302 -23.59 -0.08 11.61
C TYR A 302 -24.31 -0.30 12.94
N GLY A 303 -23.54 -0.38 14.03
CA GLY A 303 -24.06 -0.25 15.39
C GLY A 303 -24.25 1.22 15.79
N GLY A 304 -25.27 1.88 15.23
CA GLY A 304 -25.79 3.16 15.75
C GLY A 304 -25.74 4.36 14.79
N GLY A 305 -26.92 4.78 14.31
CA GLY A 305 -27.14 6.10 13.71
C GLY A 305 -27.37 6.08 12.20
N GLY A 306 -28.63 5.93 11.79
CA GLY A 306 -29.05 6.17 10.41
C GLY A 306 -28.93 7.66 10.04
N GLY A 307 -28.36 7.94 8.88
CA GLY A 307 -28.27 9.28 8.30
C GLY A 307 -27.96 9.21 6.81
N MET A 308 -28.91 9.65 5.99
CA MET A 308 -28.95 9.56 4.54
C MET A 308 -28.14 10.70 3.89
N GLY A 309 -27.28 10.37 2.93
CA GLY A 309 -26.98 11.17 1.73
C GLY A 309 -25.89 12.25 1.79
N SER A 310 -24.87 12.12 0.93
CA SER A 310 -24.48 13.15 -0.07
C SER A 310 -23.29 12.70 -0.94
N GLY A 311 -23.45 12.76 -2.27
CA GLY A 311 -22.35 12.88 -3.25
C GLY A 311 -21.59 11.60 -3.62
N ARG A 312 -22.05 10.90 -4.66
CA ARG A 312 -21.29 9.82 -5.32
C ARG A 312 -20.10 10.43 -6.09
N PRO A 313 -18.84 10.02 -5.83
CA PRO A 313 -17.77 10.22 -6.80
C PRO A 313 -18.04 9.34 -8.03
N VAL A 314 -17.82 9.88 -9.22
CA VAL A 314 -17.99 9.15 -10.48
C VAL A 314 -16.65 8.52 -10.85
N THR A 315 -16.60 7.20 -10.95
CA THR A 315 -15.52 6.44 -11.60
C THR A 315 -15.74 6.44 -13.12
N PRO A 316 -14.71 6.57 -13.98
CA PRO A 316 -14.89 6.49 -15.42
C PRO A 316 -15.34 5.07 -15.83
N PRO A 317 -16.32 4.93 -16.74
CA PRO A 317 -16.83 3.63 -17.14
C PRO A 317 -15.84 2.88 -18.04
N ARG A 318 -15.65 1.59 -17.73
CA ARG A 318 -14.98 0.61 -18.59
C ARG A 318 -15.93 0.30 -19.76
N ASN A 319 -15.66 0.84 -20.94
CA ASN A 319 -16.40 0.47 -22.15
C ASN A 319 -16.05 -0.97 -22.52
N SER A 320 -16.93 -1.90 -22.16
CA SER A 320 -16.94 -3.24 -22.73
C SER A 320 -17.30 -3.14 -24.21
N ALA A 321 -16.36 -3.49 -25.08
CA ALA A 321 -16.58 -3.62 -26.51
C ALA A 321 -17.67 -4.68 -26.74
N LYS A 322 -18.89 -4.25 -27.08
CA LYS A 322 -19.90 -5.12 -27.67
C LYS A 322 -19.68 -5.17 -29.18
N GLY A 323 -19.27 -6.33 -29.65
CA GLY A 323 -19.24 -6.67 -31.07
C GLY A 323 -20.60 -6.45 -31.72
N GLY A 324 -20.59 -5.78 -32.87
CA GLY A 324 -21.72 -5.65 -33.78
C GLY A 324 -21.34 -6.20 -35.15
N LYS A 325 -21.81 -7.41 -35.47
CA LYS A 325 -21.97 -7.88 -36.86
C LYS A 325 -23.25 -7.28 -37.44
N ALA A 326 -23.16 -6.66 -38.63
CA ALA A 326 -24.14 -6.71 -39.73
C ALA A 326 -23.58 -5.91 -40.92
N LYS A 327 -23.22 -6.54 -42.06
CA LYS A 327 -24.05 -6.64 -43.29
C LYS A 327 -24.71 -5.29 -43.63
N LYS A 328 -24.24 -4.54 -44.63
CA LYS A 328 -24.31 -4.77 -46.07
C LYS A 328 -23.37 -3.78 -46.77
#